data_AF-A0A848LNK4-F1
#
_entry.id   AF-A0A848LNK4-F1
#
_cell.length_a   1.000
_cell.length_b   1.000
_cell.length_c   1.000
_cell.angle_alpha   90.00
_cell.angle_beta   90.00
_cell.angle_gamma   90.00
#
_symmetry.space_group_name_H-M   'P 1'
#
loop_
_entity.id
_entity.type
_entity.pdbx_description
1 polymer ?
#
loop_
_entity_poly.entity_id
_entity_poly.type
_entity_poly.pdbx_seq_one_letter_code
_entity_poly.pdbx_strand_id
1 'polypeptide(L)'
;MLRLPTKLFPLSLLTLALVAAGCGGTEASQETATEVPAQPEVSAPSEHDGHAHEDEEDNVSAAAFDGPCAPYCDDQCTTYARCRAPGLPTGLWTWQDKLNIINSNHAHASCVAVIASSNPAGHVAYVNRVDFAPNPNRIYIHESNWGGSYCTARDGSKDGLNIRGFWCPRGVHTASCAGPI
;
A
#
# COMPACT_ATOMS: atom_id res chain seq x y z
N MET A 1 6.70 -44.87 -48.35
CA MET A 1 6.13 -43.54 -48.68
C MET A 1 4.90 -43.33 -47.81
N LEU A 2 5.02 -42.61 -46.68
CA LEU A 2 3.89 -42.27 -45.81
C LEU A 2 3.60 -40.77 -45.95
N ARG A 3 2.37 -40.41 -46.32
CA ARG A 3 1.87 -39.02 -46.36
C ARG A 3 1.13 -38.73 -45.06
N LEU A 4 1.54 -37.69 -44.34
CA LEU A 4 0.80 -37.12 -43.20
C LEU A 4 0.02 -35.88 -43.65
N PRO A 5 -1.25 -35.70 -43.23
CA PRO A 5 -2.02 -34.49 -43.49
C PRO A 5 -1.70 -33.40 -42.45
N THR A 6 -1.21 -32.26 -42.93
CA THR A 6 -1.06 -31.02 -42.15
C THR A 6 -2.42 -30.35 -41.97
N LYS A 7 -2.86 -30.20 -40.72
CA LYS A 7 -4.03 -29.38 -40.35
C LYS A 7 -3.55 -27.96 -40.04
N LEU A 8 -4.03 -26.99 -40.83
CA LEU A 8 -3.86 -25.56 -40.60
C LEU A 8 -4.83 -25.10 -39.51
N PHE A 9 -4.30 -24.50 -38.44
CA PHE A 9 -5.09 -23.80 -37.43
C PHE A 9 -5.23 -22.33 -37.83
N PRO A 10 -6.45 -21.75 -37.81
CA PRO A 10 -6.63 -20.32 -38.05
C PRO A 10 -6.18 -19.50 -36.83
N LEU A 11 -5.24 -18.57 -37.07
CA LEU A 11 -4.91 -17.51 -36.11
C LEU A 11 -6.11 -16.57 -35.96
N SER A 12 -6.73 -16.57 -34.79
CA SER A 12 -7.72 -15.57 -34.40
C SER A 12 -7.00 -14.30 -33.94
N LEU A 13 -6.99 -13.27 -34.77
CA LEU A 13 -6.55 -11.91 -34.42
C LEU A 13 -7.57 -11.30 -33.46
N LEU A 14 -7.22 -11.25 -32.17
CA LEU A 14 -7.98 -10.54 -31.14
C LEU A 14 -7.63 -9.05 -31.22
N THR A 15 -8.49 -8.26 -31.87
CA THR A 15 -8.39 -6.79 -31.89
C THR A 15 -8.81 -6.23 -30.53
N LEU A 16 -7.85 -5.67 -29.79
CA LEU A 16 -8.08 -4.96 -28.54
C LEU A 16 -8.55 -3.54 -28.86
N ALA A 17 -9.84 -3.25 -28.67
CA ALA A 17 -10.37 -1.90 -28.74
C ALA A 17 -10.04 -1.15 -27.45
N LEU A 18 -9.08 -0.23 -27.52
CA LEU A 18 -8.74 0.67 -26.42
C LEU A 18 -9.75 1.83 -26.42
N VAL A 19 -10.72 1.79 -25.51
CA VAL A 19 -11.61 2.93 -25.26
C VAL A 19 -10.89 3.87 -24.30
N ALA A 20 -10.25 4.89 -24.85
CA ALA A 20 -9.72 6.00 -24.07
C ALA A 20 -10.90 6.87 -23.59
N ALA A 21 -11.29 6.73 -22.33
CA ALA A 21 -12.13 7.71 -21.66
C ALA A 21 -11.28 8.97 -21.38
N GLY A 22 -11.42 9.97 -22.25
CA GLY A 22 -10.80 11.28 -22.08
C GLY A 22 -11.42 12.04 -20.90
N CYS A 23 -10.59 12.40 -19.92
CA CYS A 23 -10.90 13.46 -18.97
C CYS A 23 -10.29 14.75 -19.53
N GLY A 24 -11.16 15.70 -19.89
CA GLY A 24 -10.77 16.98 -20.42
C GLY A 24 -10.09 17.85 -19.37
N GLY A 25 -8.96 18.45 -19.77
CA GLY A 25 -8.28 19.50 -19.04
C GLY A 25 -7.62 20.42 -20.05
N THR A 26 -8.40 21.34 -20.61
CA THR A 26 -7.88 22.51 -21.31
C THR A 26 -7.36 23.49 -20.26
N GLU A 27 -6.08 23.81 -20.32
CA GLU A 27 -5.57 25.16 -20.03
C GLU A 27 -4.13 25.29 -20.52
N ALA A 28 -3.98 26.18 -21.49
CA ALA A 28 -2.73 26.62 -22.04
C ALA A 28 -2.09 27.68 -21.14
N SER A 29 -0.76 27.65 -21.01
CA SER A 29 0.15 28.81 -20.92
C SER A 29 1.58 28.27 -20.81
N GLN A 30 2.34 28.29 -21.89
CA GLN A 30 3.17 29.42 -22.35
C GLN A 30 4.60 29.28 -21.81
N GLU A 31 5.46 28.81 -22.72
CA GLU A 31 6.91 28.92 -22.64
C GLU A 31 7.31 30.38 -22.46
N THR A 32 8.25 30.64 -21.55
CA THR A 32 9.13 31.80 -21.68
C THR A 32 10.49 31.45 -21.09
N ALA A 33 11.41 31.14 -21.99
CA ALA A 33 12.83 31.10 -21.71
C ALA A 33 13.31 32.52 -21.38
N THR A 34 14.13 32.66 -20.33
CA THR A 34 14.99 33.82 -20.14
C THR A 34 16.31 33.32 -19.57
N GLU A 35 17.35 33.51 -20.38
CA GLU A 35 18.75 33.22 -20.17
C GLU A 35 19.48 34.53 -19.87
N VAL A 36 20.15 34.67 -18.72
CA VAL A 36 21.30 35.60 -18.50
C VAL A 36 22.06 35.21 -17.21
N PRO A 37 23.34 35.60 -16.99
CA PRO A 37 24.44 34.66 -16.78
C PRO A 37 25.21 34.85 -15.45
N ALA A 38 26.12 33.90 -15.19
CA ALA A 38 27.39 33.95 -14.45
C ALA A 38 27.55 34.87 -13.21
N GLN A 39 27.59 34.21 -12.04
CA GLN A 39 28.55 34.28 -10.91
C GLN A 39 29.42 35.55 -10.72
N PRO A 40 29.64 35.95 -9.44
CA PRO A 40 30.93 35.61 -8.83
C PRO A 40 30.84 35.07 -7.39
N GLU A 41 31.80 34.19 -7.09
CA GLU A 41 32.11 33.60 -5.78
C GLU A 41 32.54 34.65 -4.75
N VAL A 42 32.04 34.53 -3.52
CA VAL A 42 32.71 35.06 -2.32
C VAL A 42 32.39 34.18 -1.11
N SER A 43 33.40 34.00 -0.28
CA SER A 43 33.62 32.89 0.65
C SER A 43 32.99 33.04 2.05
N ALA A 44 32.88 31.86 2.70
CA ALA A 44 33.13 31.59 4.12
C ALA A 44 31.95 31.72 5.11
N PRO A 45 32.05 31.11 6.32
CA PRO A 45 31.18 30.02 6.72
C PRO A 45 30.21 30.44 7.84
N SER A 46 29.00 29.88 7.86
CA SER A 46 28.19 29.87 9.07
C SER A 46 27.83 28.44 9.42
N GLU A 47 28.44 28.05 10.54
CA GLU A 47 28.03 26.97 11.40
C GLU A 47 26.57 27.15 11.82
N HIS A 48 25.95 26.03 12.18
CA HIS A 48 24.71 25.95 12.95
C HIS A 48 23.40 26.01 12.16
N ASP A 49 23.01 24.88 11.59
CA ASP A 49 21.61 24.46 11.62
C ASP A 49 21.57 22.97 11.96
N GLY A 50 21.28 22.70 13.23
CA GLY A 50 20.92 21.37 13.68
C GLY A 50 19.72 20.91 12.88
N HIS A 51 19.93 19.92 12.01
CA HIS A 51 18.85 19.06 11.58
C HIS A 51 18.31 18.38 12.83
N ALA A 52 17.27 18.98 13.40
CA ALA A 52 16.30 18.27 14.17
C ALA A 52 15.80 17.14 13.28
N HIS A 53 16.36 15.95 13.48
CA HIS A 53 15.58 14.74 13.31
C HIS A 53 14.43 14.91 14.30
N GLU A 54 13.34 15.51 13.82
CA GLU A 54 12.08 15.45 14.52
C GLU A 54 11.77 13.97 14.62
N ASP A 55 11.81 13.48 15.85
CA ASP A 55 11.37 12.17 16.25
C ASP A 55 9.95 11.99 15.68
N GLU A 56 9.81 11.30 14.54
CA GLU A 56 8.55 10.69 14.05
C GLU A 56 8.15 9.51 14.98
N GLU A 57 8.44 9.60 16.27
CA GLU A 57 8.02 8.65 17.27
C GLU A 57 6.72 9.17 17.91
N ASP A 58 5.74 8.28 18.06
CA ASP A 58 4.60 8.44 18.96
C ASP A 58 3.42 9.32 18.55
N ASN A 59 3.15 9.48 17.24
CA ASN A 59 1.75 9.52 16.80
C ASN A 59 1.26 8.12 16.37
N VAL A 60 1.71 7.11 17.13
CA VAL A 60 1.18 5.76 17.16
C VAL A 60 -0.25 5.88 17.69
N SER A 61 -1.18 6.18 16.79
CA SER A 61 -2.54 6.66 17.10
C SER A 61 -3.14 5.92 18.30
N ALA A 62 -3.54 6.65 19.36
CA ALA A 62 -4.32 6.09 20.47
C ALA A 62 -5.50 5.22 19.97
N ALA A 63 -6.03 5.53 18.79
CA ALA A 63 -7.06 4.74 18.08
C ALA A 63 -6.68 3.29 17.73
N ALA A 64 -5.40 2.93 17.68
CA ALA A 64 -4.95 1.53 17.54
C ALA A 64 -5.22 0.75 18.85
N PHE A 65 -5.09 1.45 19.98
CA PHE A 65 -5.16 0.91 21.34
C PHE A 65 -6.54 1.05 21.98
N ASP A 66 -7.34 2.01 21.51
CA ASP A 66 -8.67 2.31 22.02
C ASP A 66 -9.80 1.79 21.12
N GLY A 67 -10.96 1.53 21.72
CA GLY A 67 -12.20 1.17 21.03
C GLY A 67 -12.60 -0.31 21.13
N PRO A 68 -13.58 -0.76 20.31
CA PRO A 68 -14.21 -2.07 20.47
C PRO A 68 -13.27 -3.25 20.24
N CYS A 69 -12.11 -3.03 19.61
CA CYS A 69 -11.12 -4.07 19.35
C CYS A 69 -9.94 -4.07 20.32
N ALA A 70 -9.91 -3.16 21.31
CA ALA A 70 -8.89 -3.12 22.34
C ALA A 70 -8.72 -4.47 23.09
N PRO A 71 -9.78 -5.25 23.38
CA PRO A 71 -9.62 -6.57 24.01
C PRO A 71 -8.80 -7.59 23.20
N TYR A 72 -8.57 -7.34 21.91
CA TYR A 72 -7.79 -8.21 21.03
C TYR A 72 -6.36 -7.71 20.78
N CYS A 73 -5.94 -6.67 21.51
CA CYS A 73 -4.57 -6.18 21.43
C CYS A 73 -3.58 -7.29 21.83
N ASP A 74 -3.79 -7.97 22.96
CA ASP A 74 -2.86 -9.02 23.39
C ASP A 74 -3.02 -10.36 22.61
N ASP A 75 -3.79 -10.36 21.52
CA ASP A 75 -4.14 -11.55 20.75
C ASP A 75 -3.45 -11.58 19.37
N GLN A 76 -3.69 -12.65 18.61
CA GLN A 76 -3.14 -12.86 17.28
C GLN A 76 -3.53 -11.74 16.32
N CYS A 77 -2.58 -11.37 15.45
CA CYS A 77 -2.77 -10.37 14.39
C CYS A 77 -4.05 -10.58 13.57
N THR A 78 -4.42 -11.84 13.32
CA THR A 78 -5.63 -12.19 12.56
C THR A 78 -6.91 -11.98 13.36
N THR A 79 -6.88 -12.12 14.69
CA THR A 79 -8.03 -11.84 15.56
C THR A 79 -8.29 -10.34 15.60
N TYR A 80 -7.26 -9.54 15.85
CA TYR A 80 -7.37 -8.08 15.86
C TYR A 80 -7.81 -7.53 14.50
N ALA A 81 -7.16 -7.95 13.41
CA ALA A 81 -7.52 -7.53 12.06
C ALA A 81 -8.96 -7.89 11.70
N ARG A 82 -9.46 -9.04 12.16
CA ARG A 82 -10.86 -9.45 11.94
C ARG A 82 -11.84 -8.65 12.80
N CYS A 83 -11.48 -8.28 14.02
CA CYS A 83 -12.33 -7.36 14.79
C CYS A 83 -12.51 -6.02 14.06
N ARG A 84 -11.41 -5.47 13.51
CA ARG A 84 -11.44 -4.20 12.76
C ARG A 84 -12.08 -4.34 11.36
N ALA A 85 -11.96 -5.52 10.75
CA ALA A 85 -12.56 -5.84 9.45
C ALA A 85 -13.35 -7.17 9.52
N PRO A 86 -14.62 -7.15 10.01
CA PRO A 86 -15.39 -8.37 10.32
C PRO A 86 -15.60 -9.37 9.18
N GLY A 87 -15.43 -8.93 7.92
CA GLY A 87 -15.52 -9.81 6.75
C GLY A 87 -14.24 -10.60 6.43
N LEU A 88 -13.15 -10.37 7.16
CA LEU A 88 -11.87 -11.03 6.90
C LEU A 88 -12.02 -12.56 7.08
N PRO A 89 -11.65 -13.38 6.08
CA PRO A 89 -11.78 -14.83 6.17
C PRO A 89 -11.13 -15.41 7.43
N THR A 90 -11.72 -16.47 7.95
CA THR A 90 -11.12 -17.29 9.01
C THR A 90 -10.09 -18.25 8.43
N GLY A 91 -9.31 -18.92 9.28
CA GLY A 91 -8.36 -19.95 8.83
C GLY A 91 -7.02 -19.42 8.31
N LEU A 92 -6.63 -18.20 8.69
CA LEU A 92 -5.39 -17.55 8.26
C LEU A 92 -4.18 -18.00 9.10
N TRP A 93 -3.95 -19.31 9.17
CA TRP A 93 -2.96 -19.91 10.08
C TRP A 93 -1.54 -19.87 9.51
N THR A 94 -1.42 -20.12 8.21
CA THR A 94 -0.13 -20.17 7.51
C THR A 94 0.09 -18.92 6.66
N TRP A 95 1.34 -18.73 6.23
CA TRP A 95 1.66 -17.69 5.26
C TRP A 95 0.89 -17.86 3.96
N GLN A 96 0.74 -19.10 3.49
CA GLN A 96 0.00 -19.39 2.26
C GLN A 96 -1.49 -19.03 2.40
N ASP A 97 -2.11 -19.30 3.55
CA ASP A 97 -3.52 -18.92 3.79
C ASP A 97 -3.73 -17.41 3.67
N LYS A 98 -2.78 -16.62 4.21
CA LYS A 98 -2.81 -15.16 4.13
C LYS A 98 -2.56 -14.64 2.72
N LEU A 99 -1.68 -15.28 1.96
CA LEU A 99 -1.49 -14.94 0.55
C LEU A 99 -2.74 -15.22 -0.28
N ASN A 100 -3.43 -16.32 -0.02
CA ASN A 100 -4.61 -16.75 -0.79
C ASN A 100 -5.82 -15.80 -0.65
N ILE A 101 -5.88 -14.96 0.39
CA ILE A 101 -6.96 -13.98 0.55
C ILE A 101 -6.69 -12.66 -0.17
N ILE A 102 -5.49 -12.43 -0.69
CA ILE A 102 -5.17 -11.18 -1.39
C ILE A 102 -6.10 -11.03 -2.60
N ASN A 103 -6.83 -9.92 -2.63
CA ASN A 103 -7.74 -9.58 -3.73
C ASN A 103 -7.49 -8.16 -4.27
N SER A 104 -6.55 -7.40 -3.69
CA SER A 104 -6.09 -6.10 -4.18
C SER A 104 -4.58 -5.98 -4.08
N ASN A 105 -3.99 -5.24 -5.02
CA ASN A 105 -2.62 -4.74 -4.92
C ASN A 105 -2.53 -3.31 -4.37
N HIS A 106 -3.66 -2.64 -4.20
CA HIS A 106 -3.77 -1.25 -3.78
C HIS A 106 -4.29 -1.13 -2.36
N ALA A 107 -3.70 -0.21 -1.59
CA ALA A 107 -4.13 0.10 -0.24
C ALA A 107 -5.41 0.93 -0.24
N HIS A 108 -6.38 0.56 0.60
CA HIS A 108 -7.51 1.39 0.98
C HIS A 108 -7.76 1.29 2.47
N ALA A 109 -8.33 2.35 3.05
CA ALA A 109 -8.86 2.28 4.40
C ALA A 109 -9.84 1.10 4.51
N SER A 110 -9.83 0.44 5.66
CA SER A 110 -10.62 -0.76 5.94
C SER A 110 -10.22 -2.05 5.21
N CYS A 111 -9.14 -2.03 4.43
CA CYS A 111 -8.50 -3.27 3.98
C CYS A 111 -7.63 -3.88 5.08
N VAL A 112 -7.19 -5.12 4.84
CA VAL A 112 -6.21 -5.83 5.65
C VAL A 112 -4.97 -6.05 4.79
N ALA A 113 -3.84 -5.49 5.22
CA ALA A 113 -2.55 -5.68 4.60
C ALA A 113 -1.97 -7.06 4.97
N VAL A 114 -1.41 -7.77 3.99
CA VAL A 114 -0.73 -9.05 4.18
C VAL A 114 0.77 -8.80 4.16
N ILE A 115 1.43 -8.98 5.30
CA ILE A 115 2.80 -8.55 5.55
C ILE A 115 3.72 -9.77 5.66
N ALA A 116 4.82 -9.77 4.90
CA ALA A 116 5.89 -10.74 5.09
C ALA A 116 6.74 -10.34 6.31
N SER A 117 7.11 -11.31 7.14
CA SER A 117 7.88 -11.08 8.37
C SER A 117 8.85 -12.24 8.62
N SER A 118 9.66 -12.15 9.67
CA SER A 118 10.52 -13.27 10.11
C SER A 118 9.74 -14.46 10.67
N ASN A 119 8.47 -14.27 11.06
CA ASN A 119 7.59 -15.37 11.45
C ASN A 119 7.13 -16.16 10.20
N PRO A 120 7.28 -17.50 10.16
CA PRO A 120 6.92 -18.32 8.99
C PRO A 120 5.43 -18.32 8.66
N ALA A 121 4.56 -17.91 9.59
CA ALA A 121 3.14 -17.71 9.32
C ALA A 121 2.86 -16.37 8.64
N GLY A 122 3.83 -15.45 8.56
CA GLY A 122 3.64 -14.06 8.15
C GLY A 122 2.71 -13.27 9.09
N HIS A 123 2.27 -12.10 8.65
CA HIS A 123 1.48 -11.18 9.49
C HIS A 123 0.34 -10.54 8.70
N VAL A 124 -0.67 -10.02 9.41
CA VAL A 124 -1.72 -9.19 8.82
C VAL A 124 -1.97 -7.95 9.69
N ALA A 125 -2.26 -6.83 9.06
CA ALA A 125 -2.53 -5.57 9.75
C ALA A 125 -3.75 -4.87 9.14
N TYR A 126 -4.53 -4.16 9.94
CA TYR A 126 -5.66 -3.37 9.46
C TYR A 126 -5.17 -2.04 8.88
N VAL A 127 -5.60 -1.68 7.67
CA VAL A 127 -5.30 -0.38 7.07
C VAL A 127 -6.26 0.65 7.63
N ASN A 128 -5.77 1.52 8.51
CA ASN A 128 -6.56 2.55 9.17
C ASN A 128 -6.86 3.72 8.24
N ARG A 129 -5.83 4.25 7.56
CA ARG A 129 -5.97 5.29 6.53
C ARG A 129 -4.88 5.14 5.49
N VAL A 130 -5.06 5.82 4.37
CA VAL A 130 -4.09 5.93 3.29
C VAL A 130 -3.96 7.40 2.93
N ASP A 131 -2.73 7.91 2.90
CA ASP A 131 -2.42 9.21 2.32
C ASP A 131 -1.95 9.01 0.88
N PHE A 132 -2.70 9.60 -0.05
CA PHE A 132 -2.47 9.50 -1.49
C PHE A 132 -1.58 10.63 -2.02
N ALA A 133 -1.01 11.47 -1.15
CA ALA A 133 -0.06 12.49 -1.54
C ALA A 133 1.08 11.85 -2.36
N PRO A 134 1.50 12.48 -3.47
CA PRO A 134 2.48 11.88 -4.37
C PRO A 134 3.87 11.71 -3.73
N ASN A 135 4.18 12.46 -2.66
CA ASN A 135 5.45 12.39 -1.94
C ASN A 135 5.31 12.86 -0.46
N PRO A 136 5.36 11.97 0.55
CA PRO A 136 5.31 10.51 0.46
C PRO A 136 3.87 9.98 0.45
N ASN A 137 3.67 8.93 -0.33
CA ASN A 137 2.50 8.08 -0.20
C ASN A 137 2.66 7.20 1.05
N ARG A 138 1.70 7.26 1.98
CA ARG A 138 1.79 6.54 3.26
C ARG A 138 0.55 5.70 3.54
N ILE A 139 0.80 4.45 3.91
CA ILE A 139 -0.21 3.52 4.42
C ILE A 139 -0.07 3.50 5.94
N TYR A 140 -1.14 3.83 6.65
CA TYR A 140 -1.16 3.77 8.11
C TYR A 140 -1.88 2.51 8.55
N ILE A 141 -1.16 1.62 9.25
CA ILE A 141 -1.67 0.32 9.69
C ILE A 141 -1.77 0.24 11.22
N HIS A 142 -2.79 -0.45 11.70
CA HIS A 142 -2.93 -0.87 13.10
C HIS A 142 -2.87 -2.40 13.16
N GLU A 143 -2.09 -2.92 14.10
CA GLU A 143 -1.83 -4.36 14.20
C GLU A 143 -1.64 -4.80 15.65
N SER A 144 -1.68 -6.12 15.86
CA SER A 144 -1.44 -6.74 17.16
C SER A 144 -0.42 -7.86 17.03
N ASN A 145 0.33 -8.14 18.09
CA ASN A 145 1.36 -9.16 18.13
C ASN A 145 2.44 -8.99 17.03
N TRP A 146 2.78 -7.75 16.69
CA TRP A 146 3.94 -7.44 15.85
C TRP A 146 5.20 -7.36 16.71
N GLY A 147 6.20 -8.18 16.42
CA GLY A 147 7.44 -8.23 17.21
C GLY A 147 7.24 -8.59 18.69
N GLY A 148 6.12 -9.24 19.05
CA GLY A 148 5.75 -9.53 20.44
C GLY A 148 5.05 -8.37 21.18
N SER A 149 4.66 -7.32 20.47
CA SER A 149 3.97 -6.14 21.05
C SER A 149 2.45 -6.30 21.08
N TYR A 150 1.85 -5.72 22.12
CA TYR A 150 0.42 -5.84 22.46
C TYR A 150 -0.50 -5.04 21.55
N CYS A 151 -0.06 -4.00 20.87
CA CYS A 151 -0.77 -3.37 19.75
C CYS A 151 0.23 -2.36 19.22
N THR A 152 0.26 -2.14 17.91
CA THR A 152 1.14 -1.11 17.35
C THR A 152 0.43 -0.42 16.20
N ALA A 153 0.80 0.82 15.99
CA ALA A 153 0.57 1.49 14.73
C ALA A 153 1.91 1.72 14.05
N ARG A 154 1.93 1.55 12.73
CA ARG A 154 3.08 1.88 11.89
C ARG A 154 2.57 2.53 10.63
N ASP A 155 3.45 3.23 9.95
CA ASP A 155 3.17 3.74 8.63
C ASP A 155 4.40 3.72 7.73
N GLY A 156 4.16 3.83 6.43
CA GLY A 156 5.19 3.81 5.40
C GLY A 156 4.64 3.44 4.04
N SER A 157 5.54 3.23 3.08
CA SER A 157 5.18 2.69 1.78
C SER A 157 4.86 1.19 1.88
N LYS A 158 4.22 0.64 0.84
CA LYS A 158 3.95 -0.81 0.78
C LYS A 158 5.23 -1.64 0.91
N ASP A 159 6.26 -1.26 0.17
CA ASP A 159 7.56 -1.93 0.21
C ASP A 159 8.26 -1.74 1.56
N GLY A 160 8.24 -0.53 2.12
CA GLY A 160 8.83 -0.24 3.43
C GLY A 160 8.17 -1.04 4.57
N LEU A 161 6.88 -1.33 4.45
CA LEU A 161 6.12 -2.17 5.38
C LEU A 161 6.16 -3.67 5.03
N ASN A 162 6.84 -4.06 3.94
CA ASN A 162 6.92 -5.44 3.43
C ASN A 162 5.54 -6.07 3.14
N ILE A 163 4.59 -5.26 2.68
CA ILE A 163 3.23 -5.68 2.34
C ILE A 163 3.22 -6.34 0.96
N ARG A 164 2.67 -7.56 0.87
CA ARG A 164 2.56 -8.32 -0.39
C ARG A 164 1.28 -8.05 -1.16
N GLY A 165 0.26 -7.58 -0.47
CA GLY A 165 -1.02 -7.22 -1.05
C GLY A 165 -2.04 -6.98 0.05
N PHE A 166 -3.29 -6.81 -0.35
CA PHE A 166 -4.37 -6.50 0.57
C PHE A 166 -5.55 -7.44 0.32
N TRP A 167 -6.22 -7.81 1.40
CA TRP A 167 -7.61 -8.24 1.34
C TRP A 167 -8.49 -7.02 1.62
N CYS A 168 -9.42 -6.71 0.74
CA CYS A 168 -10.38 -5.64 0.95
C CYS A 168 -11.81 -6.19 0.94
N PRO A 169 -12.69 -5.70 1.83
CA PRO A 169 -14.10 -6.02 1.79
C PRO A 169 -14.73 -5.66 0.43
N ARG A 170 -15.80 -6.38 0.06
CA ARG A 170 -16.59 -6.04 -1.13
C ARG A 170 -17.10 -4.60 -1.01
N GLY A 171 -17.03 -3.84 -2.10
CA GLY A 171 -17.42 -2.43 -2.14
C GLY A 171 -16.29 -1.43 -1.89
N VAL A 172 -15.17 -1.85 -1.29
CA VAL A 172 -13.97 -1.00 -1.15
C VAL A 172 -13.21 -0.92 -2.48
N HIS A 173 -13.11 -2.04 -3.21
CA HIS A 173 -12.42 -2.13 -4.51
C HIS A 173 -13.00 -1.27 -5.63
N THR A 174 -14.29 -0.89 -5.55
CA THR A 174 -14.96 -0.16 -6.62
C THR A 174 -14.73 1.35 -6.56
N ALA A 175 -14.17 1.86 -5.45
CA ALA A 175 -14.04 3.29 -5.25
C ALA A 175 -12.80 3.88 -5.95
N SER A 176 -11.72 3.12 -6.16
CA SER A 176 -10.50 3.62 -6.82
C SER A 176 -9.57 2.48 -7.23
N CYS A 177 -9.58 2.07 -8.50
CA CYS A 177 -8.49 1.23 -9.05
C CYS A 177 -7.14 1.98 -9.17
N ALA A 178 -7.04 3.19 -8.60
CA ALA A 178 -5.91 4.10 -8.66
C ALA A 178 -5.30 4.38 -7.27
N GLY A 179 -5.38 3.42 -6.34
CA GLY A 179 -4.71 3.52 -5.04
C GLY A 179 -3.19 3.32 -5.14
N PRO A 180 -2.42 3.62 -4.08
CA PRO A 180 -0.99 3.39 -3.99
C PRO A 180 -0.66 1.96 -4.36
N ILE A 181 0.38 1.76 -5.18
CA ILE A 181 1.02 0.45 -5.34
C ILE A 181 1.93 0.20 -4.16
#